data_AF-A0A1V2DNB7-F1
#
_entry.id   AF-A0A1V2DNB7-F1
#
_cell.length_a   1.000
_cell.length_b   1.000
_cell.length_c   1.000
_cell.angle_alpha   90.00
_cell.angle_beta   90.00
_cell.angle_gamma   90.00
#
_symmetry.space_group_name_H-M   'P 1'
#
loop_
_entity.id
_entity.type
_entity.pdbx_description
1 polymer ?
#
loop_
_entity_poly.entity_id
_entity_poly.type
_entity_poly.pdbx_seq_one_letter_code
_entity_poly.pdbx_strand_id
1 'polypeptide(L)' 'MGYVGFEAVAGDKAGAERDTFIEKALNSEAWSVVDQSKWLFSHSGMKIPSETLFEEVFKREIMQNRLLKKSGFGRY' A
#
# COMPACT_ATOMS: atom_id res chain seq x y z
N MET A 1 9.55 12.91 -0.05
CA MET A 1 10.64 11.96 0.25
C MET A 1 9.97 10.66 0.64
N GLY A 2 9.84 9.63 -0.20
CA GLY A 2 10.59 9.21 -1.38
C GLY A 2 10.76 7.71 -1.17
N TYR A 3 10.05 6.89 -1.93
CA TYR A 3 9.95 5.43 -1.77
C TYR A 3 11.32 4.76 -1.60
N VAL A 4 11.77 4.55 -0.37
CA VAL A 4 12.91 3.68 -0.07
C VAL A 4 12.31 2.28 0.06
N GLY A 5 12.45 1.47 -0.99
CA GLY A 5 11.95 0.09 -1.00
C GLY A 5 12.64 -0.75 0.08
N PHE A 6 11.99 -1.82 0.53
CA PHE A 6 12.51 -2.71 1.58
C PHE A 6 13.98 -3.15 1.35
N GLU A 7 14.37 -3.36 0.09
CA GLU A 7 15.73 -3.70 -0.35
C GLU A 7 16.83 -2.65 -0.03
N ALA A 8 16.44 -1.41 0.25
CA ALA A 8 17.39 -0.36 0.61
C ALA A 8 17.72 -0.36 2.11
N VAL A 9 16.92 -1.06 2.94
CA VAL A 9 17.15 -1.19 4.39
C VAL A 9 17.42 -2.64 4.82
N ALA A 10 17.17 -3.61 3.93
CA ALA A 10 17.41 -5.03 4.14
C ALA A 10 17.99 -5.69 2.88
N GLY A 11 18.69 -6.82 3.04
CA GLY A 11 19.31 -7.55 1.93
C GLY A 11 20.67 -7.01 1.51
N ASP A 12 21.24 -7.60 0.45
CA ASP A 12 22.62 -7.35 0.02
C ASP A 12 22.88 -5.91 -0.47
N LYS A 13 21.81 -5.19 -0.83
CA LYS A 13 21.87 -3.83 -1.39
C LYS A 13 21.73 -2.71 -0.36
N ALA A 14 21.46 -3.05 0.91
CA ALA A 14 21.14 -2.07 1.94
C ALA A 14 22.34 -1.17 2.35
N GLY A 15 23.58 -1.61 2.07
CA GLY A 15 24.77 -0.77 2.25
C GLY A 15 24.86 -0.11 3.62
N ALA A 16 24.93 1.24 3.63
CA ALA A 16 25.02 2.06 4.85
C ALA A 16 23.68 2.23 5.60
N GLU A 17 22.54 1.98 4.94
CA GLU A 17 21.19 2.15 5.49
C GLU A 17 20.63 0.81 6.03
N ARG A 18 21.50 -0.19 6.21
CA ARG A 18 21.15 -1.53 6.68
C ARG A 18 20.61 -1.49 8.11
N ASP A 19 19.38 -1.94 8.27
CA ASP A 19 18.72 -2.03 9.57
C ASP A 19 18.96 -3.40 10.22
N THR A 20 19.75 -3.39 11.30
CA THR A 20 20.13 -4.62 12.03
C THR A 20 18.96 -5.32 12.74
N PHE A 21 17.88 -4.60 13.06
CA PHE A 21 16.69 -5.19 13.68
C PHE A 21 15.90 -5.97 12.64
N ILE A 22 15.67 -5.38 11.46
CA ILE A 22 15.00 -6.04 10.34
C ILE A 22 15.79 -7.27 9.89
N GLU A 23 17.12 -7.13 9.75
CA GLU A 23 17.98 -8.22 9.32
C GLU A 23 17.96 -9.41 10.29
N LYS A 24 18.06 -9.16 11.60
CA LYS A 24 18.01 -10.24 12.59
C LYS A 24 16.69 -11.00 12.54
N ALA A 25 15.58 -10.30 12.32
CA ALA A 25 14.25 -10.90 12.22
C ALA A 25 14.08 -11.75 10.94
N LEU A 26 14.72 -11.34 9.84
CA LEU A 26 14.76 -12.15 8.61
C LEU A 26 15.65 -13.39 8.77
N ASN A 27 16.85 -13.23 9.35
CA ASN A 27 17.81 -14.33 9.55
C ASN A 27 17.33 -15.37 10.57
N SER A 28 16.47 -14.98 11.51
CA SER A 28 15.84 -15.91 12.46
C SER A 28 14.62 -16.64 11.88
N GLU A 29 14.28 -16.38 10.62
CA GLU A 29 13.05 -16.85 9.95
C GLU A 29 11.75 -16.45 10.68
N ALA A 30 11.83 -15.52 11.64
CA ALA A 30 10.67 -15.01 12.35
C ALA A 30 9.78 -14.19 11.41
N TRP A 31 10.40 -13.47 10.47
CA TRP A 31 9.73 -12.62 9.50
C TRP A 31 9.96 -13.13 8.08
N SER A 32 8.92 -13.01 7.23
CA SER A 32 9.02 -13.29 5.80
C SER A 32 8.75 -12.01 5.02
N VAL A 33 9.51 -11.82 3.94
CA VAL A 33 9.25 -10.74 2.98
C VAL A 33 8.08 -11.16 2.12
N VAL A 34 7.06 -10.31 2.09
CA VAL A 34 5.80 -10.61 1.43
C VAL A 34 5.47 -9.51 0.43
N ASP A 35 5.17 -9.91 -0.80
CA ASP A 35 4.54 -9.04 -1.78
C ASP A 35 3.11 -8.74 -1.30
N GLN A 36 2.90 -7.54 -0.77
CA GLN A 36 1.62 -7.12 -0.19
C GLN A 36 0.47 -7.26 -1.19
N SER A 37 0.69 -6.96 -2.47
CA SER A 37 -0.36 -7.09 -3.48
C SER A 37 -0.81 -8.55 -3.57
N LYS A 38 0.13 -9.49 -3.68
CA LYS A 38 -0.19 -10.93 -3.75
C LYS A 38 -0.73 -11.50 -2.44
N TRP A 39 -0.22 -11.06 -1.30
CA TRP A 39 -0.66 -11.55 0.00
C TRP A 39 -2.07 -11.10 0.35
N LEU A 40 -2.39 -9.84 0.04
CA LEU A 40 -3.77 -9.36 0.13
C LEU A 40 -4.69 -10.25 -0.72
N PHE A 41 -4.32 -10.61 -1.96
CA PHE A 41 -5.16 -11.46 -2.79
C PHE A 41 -5.36 -12.89 -2.24
N SER A 42 -4.31 -13.48 -1.70
CA SER A 42 -4.32 -14.88 -1.27
C SER A 42 -4.90 -15.09 0.13
N HIS A 43 -4.76 -14.11 1.03
CA HIS A 43 -5.06 -14.30 2.46
C HIS A 43 -6.15 -13.39 3.01
N SER A 44 -6.48 -12.27 2.36
CA SER A 44 -7.50 -11.35 2.91
C SER A 44 -8.94 -11.71 2.52
N GLY A 45 -9.14 -12.68 1.61
CA GLY A 45 -10.45 -12.94 1.01
C GLY A 45 -11.02 -11.76 0.22
N MET A 46 -10.27 -10.65 0.07
CA MET A 46 -10.69 -9.49 -0.69
C MET A 46 -10.59 -9.80 -2.17
N LYS A 47 -11.74 -10.01 -2.79
CA LYS A 47 -11.88 -10.05 -4.25
C LYS A 47 -11.46 -8.69 -4.79
N ILE A 48 -10.56 -8.66 -5.78
CA ILE A 48 -10.23 -7.42 -6.51
C ILE A 48 -11.55 -6.83 -7.00
N PRO A 49 -11.91 -5.60 -6.59
CA PRO A 49 -13.07 -4.92 -7.14
C PRO A 49 -12.94 -4.91 -8.65
N SER A 50 -14.02 -5.22 -9.37
CA SER A 50 -14.02 -4.97 -10.82
C SER A 50 -13.69 -3.49 -11.05
N GLU A 51 -13.09 -3.19 -12.20
CA GLU A 51 -12.77 -1.83 -12.59
C GLU A 51 -13.99 -0.91 -12.48
N THR A 52 -15.17 -1.43 -12.85
CA THR A 52 -16.46 -0.76 -12.67
C THR A 52 -16.77 -0.43 -11.21
N LEU A 53 -16.60 -1.38 -10.29
CA LEU A 53 -16.87 -1.16 -8.87
C LEU A 53 -15.87 -0.15 -8.28
N PHE A 54 -14.62 -0.22 -8.69
CA PHE A 54 -13.60 0.75 -8.29
C PHE A 54 -13.97 2.16 -8.77
N GLU A 55 -14.32 2.32 -10.04
CA GLU A 55 -14.75 3.60 -10.60
C GLU A 55 -15.98 4.17 -9.91
N GLU A 56 -16.99 3.35 -9.66
CA GLU A 56 -18.22 3.77 -9.00
C GLU A 56 -17.94 4.26 -7.57
N VAL A 57 -17.16 3.50 -6.80
CA VAL A 57 -16.78 3.88 -5.43
C VAL A 57 -15.91 5.12 -5.43
N PHE A 58 -14.95 5.24 -6.35
CA PHE A 58 -14.10 6.42 -6.48
C PHE A 58 -14.92 7.68 -6.81
N LYS A 59 -15.80 7.60 -7.82
CA LYS A 59 -16.69 8.72 -8.21
C LYS A 59 -17.62 9.10 -7.06
N ARG A 60 -18.21 8.13 -6.37
CA ARG A 60 -19.13 8.41 -5.26
C ARG A 60 -18.42 8.98 -4.03
N GLU A 61 -17.38 8.29 -3.54
CA GLU A 61 -16.81 8.64 -2.24
C GLU A 61 -15.78 9.78 -2.33
N ILE A 62 -14.94 9.78 -3.37
CA ILE A 62 -13.90 10.79 -3.51
C ILE A 62 -14.44 12.04 -4.19
N MET A 63 -15.04 11.89 -5.37
CA MET A 63 -15.52 13.04 -6.13
C MET A 63 -16.76 13.68 -5.50
N GLN A 64 -17.81 12.90 -5.23
CA GLN A 64 -19.07 13.48 -4.74
C GLN A 64 -19.02 13.79 -3.24
N ASN A 65 -18.67 12.81 -2.39
CA ASN A 65 -18.80 12.96 -0.94
C ASN A 65 -17.67 13.76 -0.28
N ARG A 66 -16.43 13.65 -0.79
CA ARG A 66 -15.27 14.33 -0.19
C ARG A 66 -14.94 15.64 -0.88
N LEU A 67 -14.87 15.67 -2.21
CA LEU A 67 -14.48 16.87 -2.95
C LEU A 67 -15.64 17.84 -3.11
N LEU A 68 -16.76 17.43 -3.72
CA LEU A 68 -17.87 18.34 -4.02
C LEU A 68 -18.64 18.79 -2.77
N LYS A 69 -18.87 17.87 -1.82
CA LYS A 69 -19.64 18.19 -0.60
C LYS A 69 -18.91 19.14 0.37
N LYS A 70 -17.57 19.15 0.38
CA LYS A 70 -16.77 20.04 1.24
C LYS A 70 -16.25 21.30 0.52
N SER A 71 -16.10 21.30 -0.79
CA SER A 71 -15.45 22.42 -1.49
C SER A 71 -16.40 23.57 -1.86
N GLY A 72 -17.72 23.36 -1.81
CA GLY A 72 -18.68 24.36 -2.27
C GLY A 72 -18.70 24.57 -3.80
N PHE A 73 -17.94 23.78 -4.56
CA PHE A 73 -17.99 23.80 -6.03
C PHE A 73 -19.34 23.30 -6.52
N GLY A 74 -19.97 24.06 -7.45
CA GLY A 74 -21.23 23.69 -8.09
C GLY A 74 -22.50 24.29 -7.47
N ARG A 75 -22.38 25.20 -6.49
CA ARG A 75 -23.48 26.09 -6.09
C ARG A 75 -23.48 27.33 -6.99
N TYR A 76 -24.08 27.20 -8.17
CA TYR A 76 -24.50 28.33 -8.99
C TYR A 76 -26.01 28.50 -8.84
#